data_AF-Q029C8-F1
#
_entry.id   AF-Q029C8-F1
#
_cell.length_a   1.000
_cell.length_b   1.000
_cell.length_c   1.000
_cell.angle_alpha   90.00
_cell.angle_beta   90.00
_cell.angle_gamma   90.00
#
_symmetry.space_group_name_H-M   'P 1'
#
loop_
_entity.id
_entity.type
_entity.pdbx_description
1 polymer ?
#
loop_
_entity_poly.entity_id
_entity_poly.type
_entity_poly.pdbx_seq_one_letter_code
_entity_poly.pdbx_strand_id
1 'polypeptide(L)'
;MGVYRKHIEAFRRKFGREMRPDDPFFFDPNLPTPQFRSPEEAQQVIELLVELMADAGIDPETIYAFKATGGLLPSETAFTPDQETEWNAAIREYQEKLRRNKQQ
;
A
#
# COMPACT_ATOMS: atom_id res chain seq x y z
N MET A 1 -12.32 -10.84 -8.83
CA MET A 1 -12.73 -9.65 -8.05
C MET A 1 -13.60 -9.96 -6.80
N GLY A 2 -13.50 -11.14 -6.15
CA GLY A 2 -14.33 -11.47 -4.97
C GLY A 2 -13.63 -11.36 -3.61
N VAL A 3 -12.29 -11.37 -3.61
CA VAL A 3 -11.46 -11.40 -2.39
C VAL A 3 -11.51 -10.06 -1.66
N TYR A 4 -11.44 -8.95 -2.41
CA TYR A 4 -11.50 -7.59 -1.85
C TYR A 4 -12.77 -7.34 -1.03
N ARG A 5 -13.95 -7.67 -1.58
CA ARG A 5 -15.23 -7.47 -0.90
C ARG A 5 -15.36 -8.30 0.38
N LYS A 6 -14.96 -9.58 0.32
CA LYS A 6 -14.96 -10.47 1.49
C LYS A 6 -14.05 -9.95 2.60
N HIS A 7 -12.93 -9.33 2.23
CA HIS A 7 -11.97 -8.78 3.18
C HIS A 7 -12.50 -7.53 3.90
N ILE A 8 -13.12 -6.60 3.15
CA ILE A 8 -13.81 -5.44 3.72
C ILE A 8 -14.97 -5.87 4.63
N GLU A 9 -15.71 -6.92 4.28
CA GLU A 9 -16.74 -7.49 5.16
C GLU A 9 -16.15 -8.08 6.45
N ALA A 10 -15.00 -8.76 6.36
CA ALA A 10 -14.30 -9.28 7.54
C ALA A 10 -13.85 -8.16 8.47
N PHE A 11 -13.32 -7.06 7.92
CA PHE A 11 -12.98 -5.86 8.68
C PHE A 11 -14.20 -5.28 9.40
N ARG A 12 -15.30 -5.07 8.68
CA ARG A 12 -16.55 -4.54 9.25
C ARG A 12 -17.09 -5.43 10.36
N ARG A 13 -17.06 -6.76 10.17
CA ARG A 13 -17.49 -7.72 11.20
C ARG A 13 -16.60 -7.68 12.44
N LYS A 14 -15.29 -7.48 12.28
CA LYS A 14 -14.33 -7.48 13.38
C LYS A 14 -14.36 -6.18 14.19
N PHE A 15 -14.31 -5.03 13.51
CA PHE A 15 -14.14 -3.73 14.15
C PHE A 15 -15.43 -2.90 14.23
N GLY A 16 -16.53 -3.38 13.65
CA GLY A 16 -17.84 -2.73 13.73
C GLY A 16 -17.95 -1.41 12.97
N ARG A 17 -17.00 -1.11 12.08
CA ARG A 17 -16.97 0.11 11.27
C ARG A 17 -16.41 -0.15 9.87
N GLU A 18 -16.64 0.78 8.95
CA GLU A 18 -15.98 0.74 7.65
C GLU A 18 -14.47 0.96 7.79
N MET A 19 -13.71 0.33 6.89
CA MET A 19 -12.26 0.50 6.79
C MET A 19 -11.98 1.92 6.28
N ARG A 20 -11.13 2.63 7.01
CA ARG A 20 -10.67 3.98 6.68
C ARG A 20 -9.36 3.88 5.89
N PRO A 21 -8.94 4.94 5.20
CA PRO A 21 -7.70 4.94 4.42
C PRO A 21 -6.43 4.67 5.25
N ASP A 22 -6.46 5.02 6.53
CA ASP A 22 -5.38 4.80 7.50
C ASP A 22 -5.38 3.38 8.10
N ASP A 23 -6.43 2.59 7.85
CA ASP A 23 -6.48 1.23 8.37
C ASP A 23 -5.65 0.27 7.52
N PRO A 24 -4.90 -0.64 8.16
CA PRO A 24 -4.19 -1.67 7.44
C PRO A 24 -5.19 -2.57 6.74
N PHE A 25 -5.08 -2.65 5.41
CA PHE A 25 -5.88 -3.60 4.65
C PHE A 25 -5.64 -5.01 5.19
N PHE A 26 -4.42 -5.38 5.57
CA PHE A 26 -4.08 -6.68 6.18
C PHE A 26 -3.97 -6.62 7.71
N PHE A 27 -5.06 -6.21 8.35
CA PHE A 27 -5.19 -6.18 9.81
C PHE A 27 -5.10 -7.59 10.44
N ASP A 28 -4.62 -7.67 11.69
CA ASP A 28 -4.73 -8.87 12.50
C ASP A 28 -6.15 -9.00 13.09
N PRO A 29 -6.91 -10.04 12.71
CA PRO A 29 -8.25 -10.26 13.25
C PRO A 29 -8.25 -10.64 14.74
N ASN A 30 -7.09 -10.94 15.34
CA ASN A 30 -6.99 -11.26 16.76
C ASN A 30 -6.82 -10.02 17.64
N LEU A 31 -6.47 -8.87 17.05
CA LEU A 31 -6.19 -7.66 17.80
C LEU A 31 -7.47 -6.81 17.98
N PRO A 32 -7.57 -6.05 19.08
CA PRO A 32 -8.73 -5.21 19.36
C PRO A 32 -8.77 -3.98 18.45
N THR A 33 -7.63 -3.56 17.91
CA THR A 33 -7.46 -2.45 16.98
C THR A 33 -6.88 -2.94 15.65
N PRO A 34 -7.27 -2.33 14.52
CA PRO A 34 -6.76 -2.71 13.21
C PRO A 34 -5.29 -2.32 13.11
N GLN A 35 -4.42 -3.31 13.23
CA GLN A 35 -2.98 -3.18 13.14
C GLN A 35 -2.42 -4.41 12.44
N PHE A 36 -1.28 -4.26 11.76
CA PHE A 36 -0.56 -5.42 11.26
C PHE A 36 -0.11 -6.29 12.44
N ARG A 37 -0.12 -7.61 12.26
CA ARG A 37 0.32 -8.55 13.30
C ARG A 37 1.82 -8.40 13.58
N SER A 38 2.62 -8.14 12.55
CA SER A 38 4.05 -7.88 12.65
C SER A 38 4.55 -7.01 11.48
N PRO A 39 5.66 -6.25 11.65
CA PRO A 39 6.34 -5.57 10.55
C PRO A 39 6.75 -6.51 9.42
N GLU A 40 7.13 -7.74 9.75
CA GLU A 40 7.55 -8.77 8.78
C GLU A 40 6.37 -9.25 7.92
N GLU A 41 5.19 -9.49 8.51
CA GLU A 41 3.99 -9.82 7.74
C GLU A 41 3.53 -8.65 6.87
N ALA A 42 3.66 -7.41 7.34
CA ALA A 42 3.37 -6.23 6.54
C ALA A 42 4.28 -6.16 5.30
N GLN A 43 5.58 -6.44 5.46
CA GLN A 43 6.53 -6.45 4.36
C GLN A 43 6.24 -7.56 3.33
N GLN A 44 5.95 -8.78 3.78
CA GLN A 44 5.60 -9.91 2.89
C GLN A 44 4.34 -9.62 2.05
N VAL A 45 3.38 -8.96 2.67
CA VAL A 45 2.14 -8.53 2.03
C VAL A 45 2.39 -7.44 0.97
N ILE A 46 3.23 -6.46 1.28
CA ILE A 46 3.61 -5.41 0.32
C ILE A 46 4.31 -6.04 -0.89
N GLU A 47 5.18 -7.02 -0.67
CA GLU A 47 5.86 -7.75 -1.75
C GLU A 47 4.88 -8.50 -2.66
N LEU A 48 3.92 -9.22 -2.07
CA LEU A 48 2.86 -9.89 -2.83
C LEU A 48 2.04 -8.88 -3.66
N LEU A 49 1.72 -7.71 -3.10
CA LEU A 49 0.97 -6.68 -3.82
C LEU A 49 1.79 -6.04 -4.95
N VAL A 50 3.09 -5.84 -4.74
CA VAL A 50 4.03 -5.37 -5.78
C VAL A 50 4.04 -6.34 -6.96
N GLU A 51 4.08 -7.66 -6.72
CA GLU A 51 4.01 -8.67 -7.78
C GLU A 51 2.68 -8.60 -8.54
N LEU A 52 1.55 -8.52 -7.83
CA LEU A 52 0.23 -8.41 -8.45
C LEU A 52 0.04 -7.11 -9.24
N MET A 53 0.61 -5.99 -8.76
CA MET A 53 0.58 -4.71 -9.48
C MET A 53 1.43 -4.76 -10.75
N ALA A 54 2.60 -5.42 -10.69
CA ALA A 54 3.44 -5.65 -11.86
C ALA A 54 2.71 -6.51 -12.91
N ASP A 55 2.08 -7.61 -12.47
CA ASP A 55 1.28 -8.48 -13.34
C ASP A 55 0.06 -7.76 -13.93
N ALA A 56 -0.53 -6.82 -13.19
CA ALA A 56 -1.63 -5.97 -13.66
C ALA A 56 -1.18 -4.84 -14.61
N GLY A 57 0.12 -4.69 -14.87
CA GLY A 57 0.67 -3.67 -15.76
C GLY A 57 0.63 -2.26 -15.16
N ILE A 58 0.60 -2.13 -13.84
CA ILE A 58 0.71 -0.83 -13.17
C ILE A 58 2.12 -0.25 -13.42
N ASP A 59 2.18 1.07 -13.57
CA ASP A 59 3.45 1.74 -13.87
C ASP A 59 4.50 1.48 -12.78
N PRO A 60 5.75 1.12 -13.15
CA PRO A 60 6.82 0.82 -12.19
C PRO A 60 7.12 1.92 -11.17
N GLU A 61 6.91 3.19 -11.53
CA GLU A 61 7.07 4.35 -10.65
C GLU A 61 6.01 4.33 -9.54
N THR A 62 4.77 3.96 -9.90
CA THR A 62 3.65 3.80 -8.94
C THR A 62 3.90 2.62 -8.01
N ILE A 63 4.41 1.50 -8.54
CA ILE A 63 4.79 0.32 -7.74
C ILE A 63 5.93 0.67 -6.77
N TYR A 64 6.91 1.45 -7.22
CA TYR A 64 8.01 1.91 -6.38
C TYR A 64 7.52 2.80 -5.23
N ALA A 65 6.69 3.80 -5.54
CA ALA A 65 6.12 4.68 -4.51
C ALA A 65 5.25 3.93 -3.51
N PHE A 66 4.40 2.99 -3.98
CA PHE A 66 3.64 2.09 -3.11
C PHE A 66 4.54 1.31 -2.15
N LYS A 67 5.63 0.73 -2.63
CA LYS A 67 6.57 -0.02 -1.78
C LYS A 67 7.32 0.89 -0.80
N ALA A 68 7.82 2.03 -1.26
CA ALA A 68 8.64 2.94 -0.46
C ALA A 68 7.86 3.58 0.70
N THR A 69 6.55 3.75 0.52
CA THR A 69 5.63 4.35 1.49
C THR A 69 4.94 3.32 2.39
N GLY A 70 5.38 2.06 2.38
CA GLY A 70 4.81 1.00 3.22
C GLY A 70 3.41 0.57 2.81
N GLY A 71 3.04 0.73 1.54
CA GLY A 71 1.76 0.28 0.99
C GLY A 71 0.66 1.35 0.94
N LEU A 72 1.01 2.64 0.95
CA LEU A 72 0.06 3.71 0.70
C LEU A 72 -0.48 3.59 -0.73
N LEU A 73 -1.80 3.63 -0.90
CA LEU A 73 -2.45 3.74 -2.21
C LEU A 73 -3.21 5.07 -2.28
N PRO A 74 -3.17 5.78 -3.41
CA PRO A 74 -4.15 6.82 -3.65
C PRO A 74 -5.52 6.13 -3.85
N SER A 75 -6.27 5.97 -2.76
CA SER A 75 -7.67 5.52 -2.83
C SER A 75 -8.62 6.71 -3.02
N GLU A 76 -9.93 6.49 -2.94
CA GLU A 76 -11.01 7.47 -3.18
C GLU A 76 -10.96 8.77 -2.34
N THR A 77 -9.99 8.90 -1.43
CA THR A 77 -9.68 10.12 -0.68
C THR A 77 -8.30 10.62 -1.08
N ALA A 78 -8.20 11.90 -1.43
CA ALA A 78 -6.91 12.55 -1.66
C ALA A 78 -5.96 12.29 -0.48
N PHE A 79 -4.67 12.07 -0.79
CA PHE A 79 -3.62 11.98 0.20
C PHE A 79 -3.65 13.19 1.15
N THR A 80 -3.26 12.97 2.41
CA THR A 80 -2.91 14.12 3.26
C THR A 80 -1.68 14.82 2.68
N PRO A 81 -1.44 16.11 2.98
CA PRO A 81 -0.24 16.82 2.49
C PRO A 81 1.07 16.09 2.83
N ASP A 82 1.12 15.42 3.97
CA ASP A 82 2.30 14.64 4.40
C ASP A 82 2.46 13.37 3.55
N GLN A 83 1.38 12.63 3.32
CA GLN A 83 1.37 11.45 2.45
C GLN A 83 1.70 11.80 1.00
N GLU A 84 1.19 12.92 0.50
CA GLU A 84 1.49 13.42 -0.84
C GLU A 84 2.96 13.78 -0.97
N THR A 85 3.55 14.38 0.06
CA THR A 85 4.98 14.69 0.10
C THR A 85 5.82 13.43 0.08
N GLU A 86 5.48 12.43 0.89
CA GLU A 86 6.19 11.15 0.96
C GLU A 86 6.10 10.38 -0.37
N TRP A 87 4.90 10.33 -0.95
CA TRP A 87 4.66 9.73 -2.25
C TRP A 87 5.49 10.41 -3.34
N ASN A 88 5.39 11.74 -3.45
CA ASN A 88 6.12 12.51 -4.46
C ASN A 88 7.64 12.42 -4.29
N ALA A 89 8.14 12.29 -3.05
CA ALA A 89 9.55 12.05 -2.79
C ALA A 89 10.01 10.69 -3.34
N ALA A 90 9.24 9.63 -3.12
CA ALA A 90 9.54 8.29 -3.64
C ALA A 90 9.52 8.26 -5.18
N ILE A 91 8.55 8.93 -5.80
CA ILE A 91 8.48 9.09 -7.26
C ILE A 91 9.76 9.76 -7.80
N ARG A 92 10.18 10.89 -7.21
CA ARG A 92 11.40 11.60 -7.62
C ARG A 92 12.64 10.73 -7.47
N GLU A 93 12.75 9.99 -6.37
CA GLU A 93 13.87 9.08 -6.13
C GLU A 93 13.97 8.01 -7.24
N TYR A 94 12.84 7.42 -7.63
CA TYR A 94 12.80 6.45 -8.72
C TYR A 94 13.27 7.04 -10.05
N GLN A 95 12.80 8.24 -10.39
CA GLN A 95 13.22 8.94 -11.61
C GLN A 95 14.72 9.24 -11.62
N GLU A 96 15.30 9.62 -10.48
CA GLU A 96 16.74 9.85 -10.37
C GLU A 96 17.54 8.55 -10.54
N LYS A 97 17.09 7.44 -9.95
CA LYS A 97 17.70 6.11 -10.15
C LYS A 97 17.65 5.70 -11.62
N LEU A 98 16.53 5.91 -12.31
CA LEU A 98 16.43 5.65 -13.74
C LEU A 98 17.36 6.55 -14.58
N ARG A 99 17.48 7.83 -14.25
CA ARG A 99 18.40 8.75 -14.95
C ARG A 99 19.86 8.33 -14.77
N ARG A 100 20.25 7.93 -13.55
CA ARG A 100 21.60 7.43 -13.27
C ARG A 100 21.90 6.13 -14.01
N ASN A 101 20.94 5.20 -14.07
CA ASN A 101 21.10 3.95 -14.82
C ASN A 101 21.16 4.13 -16.34
N LYS A 102 20.60 5.22 -16.89
CA LYS A 102 20.70 5.55 -18.33
C LYS A 102 22.01 6.26 -18.71
N GLN A 103 22.82 6.69 -17.75
CA GLN A 103 24.08 7.41 -17.98
C GLN A 103 25.33 6.53 -17.73
N GLN A 104 25.15 5.26 -17.36
CA GLN A 104 26.19 4.23 -17.30
C GLN A 104 26.09 3.32 -18.51
#